data_AF-D5PGU2-F1
#
_entry.id   AF-D5PGU2-F1
#
_cell.length_a   1.000
_cell.length_b   1.000
_cell.length_c   1.000
_cell.angle_alpha   90.00
_cell.angle_beta   90.00
_cell.angle_gamma   90.00
#
_symmetry.space_group_name_H-M   'P 1'
#
loop_
_entity.id
_entity.type
_entity.pdbx_description
1 polymer ?
#
loop_
_entity_poly.entity_id
_entity_poly.type
_entity_poly.pdbx_seq_one_letter_code
_entity_poly.pdbx_strand_id
1 'polypeptide(L)'
;MTQGAGEHVGVRPELISLDGAARQRVLEFVAVKGGHCEACGARDFAVGDAMIMGFLFLDEDADAYLVALTCRNPECPKPRTAIRLSGNDFLSEEQQAQAMSLRSSIA
;
A
#
# COMPACT_ATOMS: atom_id res chain seq x y z
N MET A 1 2.32 34.07 8.76
CA MET A 1 2.96 33.11 7.83
C MET A 1 3.41 31.91 8.66
N THR A 2 2.53 30.94 8.86
CA THR A 2 2.80 29.73 9.64
C THR A 2 3.47 28.70 8.74
N GLN A 3 4.79 28.57 8.87
CA GLN A 3 5.57 27.49 8.27
C GLN A 3 5.10 26.17 8.89
N GLY A 4 4.46 25.33 8.08
CA GLY A 4 4.06 23.99 8.46
C GLY A 4 5.30 23.10 8.56
N ALA A 5 5.58 22.64 9.76
CA ALA A 5 6.44 21.49 9.99
C ALA A 5 5.77 20.25 9.38
N GLY A 6 6.14 19.92 8.14
CA GLY A 6 5.60 18.75 7.44
C GLY A 6 6.53 18.16 6.37
N GLU A 7 7.67 18.78 6.10
CA GLU A 7 8.64 18.28 5.11
C GLU A 7 9.78 17.55 5.84
N HIS A 8 9.94 16.27 5.49
CA HIS A 8 10.83 15.26 6.06
C HIS A 8 10.33 14.53 7.33
N VAL A 9 9.08 14.07 7.32
CA VAL A 9 8.83 12.74 7.92
C VAL A 9 9.62 11.76 7.07
N GLY A 10 10.74 11.24 7.60
CA GLY A 10 11.56 10.26 6.92
C GLY A 10 10.66 9.15 6.38
N VAL A 11 10.61 9.02 5.05
CA VAL A 11 9.92 7.90 4.42
C VAL A 11 10.56 6.66 4.98
N ARG A 12 9.79 5.87 5.72
CA ARG A 12 10.24 4.59 6.26
C ARG A 12 10.77 3.79 5.05
N PRO A 13 12.03 3.33 5.04
CA PRO A 13 12.63 2.70 3.86
C PRO A 13 11.88 1.44 3.39
N GLU A 14 11.09 0.84 4.28
CA GLU A 14 10.17 -0.27 3.98
C GLU A 14 8.88 0.13 3.24
N LEU A 15 8.57 1.44 3.14
CA LEU A 15 7.41 1.97 2.42
C LEU A 15 7.79 2.36 0.99
N ILE A 16 7.06 1.81 0.03
CA ILE A 16 7.18 2.09 -1.40
C ILE A 16 5.99 2.92 -1.83
N SER A 17 6.28 4.09 -2.40
CA SER A 17 5.25 4.93 -2.98
C SER A 17 4.76 4.35 -4.31
N LEU A 18 3.44 4.26 -4.42
CA LEU A 18 2.78 3.75 -5.63
C LEU A 18 2.52 4.88 -6.61
N ASP A 19 2.94 4.68 -7.86
CA ASP A 19 2.54 5.53 -8.98
C ASP A 19 1.03 5.40 -9.29
N GLY A 20 0.52 6.29 -10.14
CA GLY A 20 -0.90 6.32 -10.49
C GLY A 20 -1.41 5.02 -11.11
N ALA A 21 -0.59 4.34 -11.92
CA ALA A 21 -0.97 3.09 -12.58
C ALA A 21 -1.01 1.93 -11.58
N ALA A 22 -0.05 1.86 -10.66
CA ALA A 22 -0.03 0.89 -9.58
C ALA A 22 -1.23 1.07 -8.64
N ARG A 23 -1.56 2.31 -8.27
CA ARG A 23 -2.77 2.59 -7.47
C ARG A 23 -4.04 2.15 -8.18
N GLN A 24 -4.14 2.38 -9.49
CA GLN A 24 -5.27 1.94 -10.29
C GLN A 24 -5.40 0.41 -10.31
N ARG A 25 -4.29 -0.31 -10.54
CA ARG A 25 -4.27 -1.78 -10.48
C ARG A 25 -4.70 -2.29 -9.11
N VAL A 26 -4.25 -1.67 -8.02
CA VAL A 26 -4.71 -2.02 -6.65
C VAL A 26 -6.23 -1.86 -6.51
N LEU A 27 -6.81 -0.75 -6.98
CA LEU A 27 -8.26 -0.54 -6.92
C LEU A 27 -9.03 -1.58 -7.74
N GLU A 28 -8.53 -1.93 -8.92
CA GLU A 28 -9.10 -3.00 -9.75
C GLU A 28 -9.04 -4.35 -9.03
N PHE A 29 -7.91 -4.68 -8.39
CA PHE A 29 -7.78 -5.89 -7.58
C PHE A 29 -8.75 -5.91 -6.38
N VAL A 30 -8.92 -4.79 -5.69
CA VAL A 30 -9.90 -4.65 -4.60
C VAL A 30 -11.32 -4.90 -5.15
N ALA A 31 -11.65 -4.35 -6.32
CA ALA A 31 -12.96 -4.55 -6.94
C ALA A 31 -13.20 -6.01 -7.34
N VAL A 32 -12.21 -6.67 -7.96
CA VAL A 32 -12.27 -8.08 -8.39
C VAL A 32 -12.40 -9.03 -7.19
N LYS A 33 -11.67 -8.77 -6.10
CA LYS A 33 -11.77 -9.57 -4.86
C LYS A 33 -13.06 -9.30 -4.05
N GLY A 34 -13.93 -8.39 -4.52
CA GLY A 34 -15.14 -8.00 -3.77
C GLY A 34 -14.83 -7.23 -2.49
N GLY A 35 -13.68 -6.55 -2.44
CA GLY A 35 -13.22 -5.78 -1.31
C GLY A 35 -14.21 -4.67 -0.96
N HIS A 36 -14.70 -4.70 0.27
CA HIS A 36 -15.57 -3.72 0.87
C HIS A 36 -15.00 -3.33 2.23
N CYS A 37 -15.33 -2.14 2.69
CA CYS A 37 -14.88 -1.67 3.98
C CYS A 37 -15.61 -2.48 5.05
N GLU A 38 -14.88 -3.22 5.89
CA GLU A 38 -15.48 -4.01 6.96
C GLU A 38 -16.31 -3.17 7.95
N ALA A 39 -16.02 -1.87 8.05
CA ALA A 39 -16.66 -0.97 8.99
C ALA A 39 -17.96 -0.32 8.47
N CYS A 40 -18.09 -0.10 7.16
CA CYS A 40 -19.25 0.62 6.59
C CYS A 40 -19.79 0.03 5.28
N GLY A 41 -19.19 -1.04 4.75
CA GLY A 41 -19.60 -1.69 3.50
C GLY A 41 -19.27 -0.92 2.22
N ALA A 42 -18.72 0.30 2.32
CA ALA A 42 -18.35 1.09 1.15
C ALA A 42 -17.24 0.41 0.32
N ARG A 43 -17.26 0.66 -0.98
CA ARG A 43 -16.28 0.10 -1.94
C ARG A 43 -15.29 1.15 -2.45
N ASP A 44 -15.47 2.40 -2.04
CA ASP A 44 -14.62 3.52 -2.45
C ASP A 44 -13.44 3.67 -1.48
N PHE A 45 -12.24 3.46 -2.03
CA PHE A 45 -10.98 3.50 -1.29
C PHE A 45 -9.99 4.45 -1.97
N ALA A 46 -9.20 5.14 -1.15
CA ALA A 46 -7.95 5.75 -1.56
C ALA A 46 -6.79 4.77 -1.28
N VAL A 47 -5.91 4.61 -2.26
CA VAL A 47 -4.70 3.79 -2.13
C VAL A 47 -3.55 4.67 -1.65
N GLY A 48 -2.89 4.22 -0.57
CA GLY A 48 -1.69 4.83 0.00
C GLY A 48 -0.41 4.11 -0.46
N ASP A 49 0.62 4.19 0.38
CA ASP A 49 1.89 3.47 0.15
C ASP A 49 1.75 1.96 0.38
N ALA A 50 2.67 1.20 -0.19
CA ALA A 50 2.79 -0.23 0.02
C ALA A 50 4.00 -0.56 0.89
N MET A 51 3.87 -1.54 1.78
CA MET A 51 4.97 -2.03 2.61
C MET A 51 5.30 -3.46 2.21
N ILE A 52 6.58 -3.75 1.96
CA ILE A 52 7.01 -5.14 1.70
C ILE A 52 6.97 -5.94 3.01
N MET A 53 6.35 -7.11 2.99
CA MET A 53 6.13 -7.94 4.19
C MET A 53 7.26 -8.94 4.46
N GLY A 54 8.08 -9.24 3.45
CA GLY A 54 9.15 -10.25 3.46
C GLY A 54 10.32 -10.03 4.43
N PHE A 55 10.15 -9.20 5.47
CA PHE A 55 11.08 -9.04 6.60
C PHE A 55 10.47 -9.41 7.96
N LEU A 56 9.13 -9.50 8.09
CA LEU A 56 8.47 -9.68 9.39
C LEU A 56 8.13 -11.13 9.74
N PHE A 57 8.02 -12.01 8.73
CA PHE A 57 7.57 -13.39 8.93
C PHE A 57 8.41 -14.36 8.10
N LEU A 58 8.90 -15.43 8.74
CA LEU A 58 9.77 -16.46 8.14
C LEU A 58 9.09 -17.28 7.03
N ASP A 59 7.77 -17.23 6.92
CA ASP A 59 6.94 -18.05 6.02
C ASP A 59 6.17 -17.21 4.99
N GLU A 60 6.35 -15.87 4.95
CA GLU A 60 5.67 -15.05 3.94
C GLU A 60 6.41 -15.06 2.60
N ASP A 61 5.60 -15.12 1.53
CA ASP A 61 6.09 -15.01 0.16
C ASP A 61 6.99 -13.78 0.02
N ALA A 62 8.16 -13.98 -0.61
CA ALA A 62 9.17 -12.95 -0.80
C ALA A 62 8.67 -11.71 -1.57
N ASP A 63 7.52 -11.84 -2.23
CA ASP A 63 6.84 -10.83 -3.04
C ASP A 63 5.51 -10.36 -2.42
N ALA A 64 5.29 -10.58 -1.13
CA ALA A 64 4.09 -10.11 -0.43
C ALA A 64 4.22 -8.64 -0.02
N TYR A 65 3.19 -7.85 -0.35
CA TYR A 65 3.06 -6.44 0.01
C TYR A 65 1.77 -6.20 0.78
N LEU A 66 1.84 -5.33 1.78
CA LEU A 66 0.69 -4.75 2.46
C LEU A 66 0.44 -3.35 1.91
N VAL A 67 -0.64 -3.18 1.15
CA VAL A 67 -1.00 -1.90 0.55
C VAL A 67 -2.01 -1.18 1.43
N ALA A 68 -1.69 0.05 1.83
CA ALA A 68 -2.59 0.85 2.65
C ALA A 68 -3.82 1.29 1.87
N LEU A 69 -5.00 1.09 2.47
CA LEU A 69 -6.29 1.52 1.93
C LEU A 69 -6.99 2.44 2.92
N THR A 70 -7.57 3.52 2.42
CA THR A 70 -8.40 4.43 3.22
C THR A 70 -9.78 4.53 2.60
N CYS A 71 -10.81 4.05 3.30
CA CYS A 71 -12.19 4.24 2.91
C CYS A 71 -12.50 5.74 2.82
N ARG A 72 -13.09 6.18 1.70
CA ARG A 72 -13.44 7.60 1.50
C ARG A 72 -14.78 8.01 2.10
N ASN A 73 -15.53 7.07 2.69
CA ASN A 73 -16.77 7.41 3.39
C ASN A 73 -16.43 8.24 4.64
N PRO A 74 -16.84 9.52 4.73
CA PRO A 74 -16.52 10.39 5.86
C PRO A 74 -17.15 9.91 7.18
N GLU A 75 -18.22 9.11 7.11
CA GLU A 75 -18.91 8.55 8.26
C GLU A 75 -18.34 7.19 8.70
N CYS A 76 -17.26 6.72 8.06
CA CYS A 76 -16.68 5.42 8.38
C CYS A 76 -16.00 5.46 9.76
N PRO A 77 -16.41 4.59 10.72
CA PRO A 77 -15.84 4.60 12.06
C PRO A 77 -14.41 4.05 12.09
N LYS A 78 -13.99 3.32 11.05
CA LYS A 78 -12.63 2.78 10.90
C LYS A 78 -12.20 2.87 9.43
N PRO A 79 -11.78 4.06 8.95
CA PRO A 79 -11.53 4.28 7.53
C PRO A 79 -10.23 3.66 7.04
N ARG A 80 -9.25 3.42 7.92
CA ARG A 80 -7.94 2.87 7.53
C ARG A 80 -7.95 1.35 7.62
N THR A 81 -7.57 0.71 6.53
CA THR A 81 -7.35 -0.73 6.41
C THR A 81 -6.16 -1.00 5.47
N ALA A 82 -5.85 -2.26 5.21
CA ALA A 82 -4.84 -2.64 4.24
C ALA A 82 -5.22 -3.94 3.54
N ILE A 83 -4.67 -4.15 2.34
CA ILE A 83 -4.84 -5.38 1.58
C ILE A 83 -3.48 -6.02 1.31
N ARG A 84 -3.42 -7.35 1.43
CA ARG A 84 -2.24 -8.12 1.01
C ARG A 84 -2.32 -8.47 -0.46
N LEU A 85 -1.29 -8.10 -1.22
CA LEU A 85 -1.13 -8.37 -2.65
C LEU A 85 0.28 -8.88 -2.97
N SER A 86 0.44 -9.62 -4.06
CA SER A 86 1.77 -9.91 -4.62
C SER A 86 2.25 -8.70 -5.42
N GLY A 87 3.55 -8.39 -5.38
CA GLY A 87 4.13 -7.31 -6.19
C GLY A 87 3.84 -7.48 -7.68
N ASN A 88 3.86 -8.72 -8.16
CA ASN A 88 3.48 -9.06 -9.54
C ASN A 88 2.05 -8.67 -9.92
N ASP A 89 1.14 -8.54 -8.95
CA ASP A 89 -0.25 -8.17 -9.22
C ASP A 89 -0.41 -6.69 -9.57
N PHE A 90 0.41 -5.80 -9.02
CA PHE A 90 0.15 -4.34 -9.09
C PHE A 90 1.36 -3.45 -9.35
N LEU A 91 2.58 -3.93 -9.19
CA LEU A 91 3.80 -3.17 -9.47
C LEU A 91 4.27 -3.43 -10.91
N SER A 92 4.80 -2.38 -11.56
CA SER A 92 5.56 -2.55 -12.80
C SER A 92 6.92 -3.19 -12.52
N GLU A 93 7.58 -3.74 -13.54
CA GLU A 93 8.94 -4.31 -13.40
C GLU A 93 9.93 -3.30 -12.79
N GLU A 94 9.82 -2.01 -13.16
CA GLU A 94 10.65 -0.94 -12.61
C GLU A 94 10.39 -0.71 -11.11
N GLN A 95 9.12 -0.66 -10.70
CA GLN A 95 8.76 -0.51 -9.29
C GLN A 95 9.12 -1.75 -8.47
N GLN A 96 9.04 -2.95 -9.06
CA GLN A 96 9.50 -4.19 -8.42
C GLN A 96 11.02 -4.15 -8.20
N ALA A 97 11.80 -3.75 -9.20
CA ALA A 97 13.24 -3.61 -9.08
C ALA A 97 13.63 -2.58 -8.00
N GLN A 98 12.91 -1.46 -7.94
CA GLN A 98 13.09 -0.45 -6.89
C GLN A 98 12.79 -1.02 -5.50
N ALA A 99 11.69 -1.77 -5.35
CA ALA A 99 11.31 -2.41 -4.10
C ALA A 99 12.35 -3.44 -3.62
N MET A 100 12.90 -4.25 -4.54
CA MET A 100 13.96 -5.22 -4.22
C MET A 100 15.28 -4.54 -3.82
N SER A 101 15.63 -3.42 -4.48
CA SER A 101 16.78 -2.60 -4.13
C SER A 101 16.65 -2.01 -2.72
N LEU A 102 15.46 -1.49 -2.39
CA LEU A 102 15.13 -1.00 -1.04
C LEU A 102 15.25 -2.11 0.01
N ARG A 103 14.69 -3.31 -0.27
CA ARG A 103 14.81 -4.47 0.62
C ARG A 103 16.28 -4.84 0.90
N SER A 104 17.12 -4.82 -0.12
CA SER A 104 18.55 -5.17 0.02
C SER A 104 19.36 -4.14 0.82
N SER A 105 18.84 -2.92 0.97
CA SER A 105 19.48 -1.85 1.73
C SER A 105 19.10 -1.85 3.22
N ILE A 106 18.12 -2.66 3.62
CA ILE A 106 17.61 -2.77 4.99
C ILE A 106 18.15 -4.05 5.69
N ALA A 107 18.58 -5.06 4.91
CA ALA A 107 19.20 -6.29 5.39
C ALA A 107 20.70 -6.11 5.68
#